data_AF-A0A6V8ES54-F1
#
_entry.id   AF-A0A6V8ES54-F1
#
_cell.length_a   1.000
_cell.length_b   1.000
_cell.length_c   1.000
_cell.angle_alpha   90.00
_cell.angle_beta   90.00
_cell.angle_gamma   90.00
#
_symmetry.space_group_name_H-M   'P 1'
#
loop_
_entity.id
_entity.type
_entity.pdbx_description
1 polymer ?
#
loop_
_entity_poly.entity_id
_entity_poly.type
_entity_poly.pdbx_seq_one_letter_code
_entity_poly.pdbx_strand_id
1 'polypeptide(L)'
;MEKSDGFSEAANAAMVRMFANVEEVVGANHVASVIDGSPSAGGDDIIRAYIGLEPSGKAHLGWMLIADCIGNMLREGVNVTILLADWHAWVNDKFGRDMEKISTAADYMSEVFRVLLDQPSEGELAGQIRFLR
;
A
#
# COMPACT_ATOMS: atom_id res chain seq x y z
N MET A 1 0.56 15.43 -11.89
CA MET A 1 -0.73 15.67 -11.23
C MET A 1 -1.06 17.15 -11.32
N GLU A 2 -2.23 17.52 -11.83
CA GLU A 2 -2.71 18.91 -11.77
C GLU A 2 -3.08 19.26 -10.32
N LYS A 3 -2.94 20.53 -9.92
CA LYS A 3 -3.32 20.98 -8.57
C LYS A 3 -4.82 20.75 -8.38
N SER A 4 -5.23 20.22 -7.23
CA SER A 4 -6.65 20.18 -6.91
C SER A 4 -7.08 21.58 -6.43
N ASP A 5 -7.92 22.24 -7.24
CA ASP A 5 -8.47 23.55 -6.90
C ASP A 5 -9.24 23.47 -5.57
N GLY A 6 -8.83 24.26 -4.58
CA GLY A 6 -9.53 24.38 -3.29
C GLY A 6 -8.87 23.73 -2.08
N PHE A 7 -7.70 23.09 -2.23
CA PHE A 7 -6.94 22.49 -1.12
C PHE A 7 -5.66 23.27 -0.79
N SER A 8 -5.12 23.09 0.41
CA SER A 8 -3.90 23.78 0.86
C SER A 8 -2.69 23.44 -0.02
N GLU A 9 -1.68 24.31 -0.01
CA GLU A 9 -0.41 24.03 -0.68
C GLU A 9 0.28 22.79 -0.11
N ALA A 10 0.13 22.56 1.20
CA ALA A 10 0.67 21.39 1.88
C ALA A 10 0.01 20.10 1.40
N ALA A 11 -1.33 20.07 1.31
CA ALA A 11 -2.08 18.93 0.79
C ALA A 11 -1.72 18.64 -0.67
N ASN A 12 -1.69 19.67 -1.51
CA ASN A 12 -1.27 19.52 -2.91
C ASN A 12 0.16 18.97 -3.03
N ALA A 13 1.10 19.45 -2.23
CA ALA A 13 2.48 18.96 -2.25
C ALA A 13 2.59 17.51 -1.76
N ALA A 14 1.85 17.13 -0.71
CA ALA A 14 1.78 15.76 -0.21
C ALA A 14 1.21 14.81 -1.28
N MET A 15 0.11 15.20 -1.94
CA MET A 15 -0.50 14.43 -3.01
C MET A 15 0.46 14.19 -4.19
N VAL A 16 1.25 15.20 -4.58
CA VAL A 16 2.27 15.05 -5.64
C VAL A 16 3.34 14.03 -5.25
N ARG A 17 3.79 14.02 -3.99
CA ARG A 17 4.78 13.05 -3.52
C ARG A 17 4.19 11.65 -3.36
N MET A 18 2.99 11.54 -2.82
CA MET A 18 2.27 10.28 -2.60
C MET A 18 2.03 9.52 -3.91
N PHE A 19 1.69 10.26 -4.97
CA PHE A 19 1.26 9.69 -6.25
C PHE A 19 2.24 9.98 -7.41
N ALA A 20 3.51 10.21 -7.12
CA ALA A 20 4.50 10.58 -8.15
C ALA A 20 4.64 9.53 -9.27
N ASN A 21 4.49 8.25 -8.94
CA ASN A 21 4.78 7.10 -9.82
C ASN A 21 3.54 6.24 -10.11
N VAL A 22 2.34 6.82 -10.03
CA VAL A 22 1.10 6.13 -10.41
C VAL A 22 0.63 6.59 -11.79
N GLU A 23 -0.04 5.70 -12.51
CA GLU A 23 -0.65 6.02 -13.81
C GLU A 23 -1.92 6.86 -13.65
N GLU A 24 -2.75 6.53 -12.65
CA GLU A 24 -4.02 7.21 -12.41
C GLU A 24 -4.34 7.34 -10.92
N VAL A 25 -5.11 8.37 -10.59
CA VAL A 25 -5.70 8.57 -9.25
C VAL A 25 -7.18 8.88 -9.42
N VAL A 26 -8.03 7.97 -8.96
CA VAL A 26 -9.48 8.15 -8.98
C VAL A 26 -9.93 8.67 -7.61
N GLY A 27 -10.49 9.89 -7.59
CA GLY A 27 -10.99 10.49 -6.34
C GLY A 27 -9.94 11.21 -5.49
N ALA A 28 -8.93 11.83 -6.13
CA ALA A 28 -7.85 12.57 -5.46
C ALA A 28 -8.33 13.62 -4.44
N ASN A 29 -9.48 14.27 -4.69
CA ASN A 29 -10.06 15.27 -3.81
C ASN A 29 -10.41 14.72 -2.42
N HIS A 30 -10.79 13.44 -2.31
CA HIS A 30 -11.07 12.85 -1.01
C HIS A 30 -9.79 12.75 -0.17
N VAL A 31 -8.71 12.25 -0.76
CA VAL A 31 -7.40 12.15 -0.09
C VAL A 31 -6.91 13.54 0.31
N ALA A 32 -6.98 14.52 -0.60
CA ALA A 32 -6.62 15.91 -0.32
C ALA A 32 -7.44 16.50 0.85
N SER A 33 -8.74 16.20 0.91
CA SER A 33 -9.60 16.68 2.01
C SER A 33 -9.21 16.13 3.37
N VAL A 34 -8.75 14.87 3.44
CA VAL A 34 -8.29 14.25 4.69
C VAL A 34 -6.96 14.87 5.12
N ILE A 35 -6.04 15.12 4.18
CA ILE A 35 -4.78 15.82 4.47
C ILE A 35 -5.05 17.25 4.98
N ASP A 36 -6.11 17.90 4.50
CA ASP A 36 -6.56 19.22 4.98
C ASP A 36 -7.44 19.17 6.25
N GLY A 37 -7.49 18.03 6.94
CA GLY A 37 -8.09 17.91 8.28
C GLY A 37 -9.55 17.44 8.30
N SER A 38 -10.10 17.02 7.15
CA SER A 38 -11.34 16.22 7.18
C SER A 38 -11.05 14.84 7.79
N PRO A 39 -12.02 14.21 8.48
CA PRO A 39 -11.82 12.87 9.00
C PRO A 39 -11.64 11.86 7.86
N SER A 40 -10.76 10.90 8.08
CA SER A 40 -10.62 9.68 7.28
C SER A 40 -11.87 8.81 7.40
N ALA A 41 -11.94 7.75 6.60
CA ALA A 41 -12.99 6.73 6.73
C ALA A 41 -13.02 6.05 8.13
N GLY A 42 -11.90 6.09 8.88
CA GLY A 42 -11.81 5.60 10.25
C GLY A 42 -12.31 6.58 11.30
N GLY A 43 -12.69 7.81 10.92
CA GLY A 43 -13.08 8.87 11.86
C GLY A 43 -11.91 9.56 12.56
N ASP A 44 -10.68 9.31 12.09
CA ASP A 44 -9.43 9.91 12.58
C ASP A 44 -8.71 10.65 11.44
N ASP A 45 -7.45 11.04 11.64
CA ASP A 45 -6.61 11.71 10.64
C ASP A 45 -5.72 10.74 9.83
N ILE A 46 -5.87 9.42 10.03
CA ILE A 46 -5.01 8.41 9.40
C ILE A 46 -5.66 7.88 8.12
N ILE A 47 -5.05 8.20 6.98
CA ILE A 47 -5.38 7.59 5.69
C ILE A 47 -4.90 6.14 5.70
N ARG A 48 -5.81 5.22 5.37
CA ARG A 48 -5.52 3.77 5.29
C ARG A 48 -5.61 3.32 3.84
N ALA A 49 -4.54 2.72 3.34
CA ALA A 49 -4.47 2.13 2.02
C ALA A 49 -4.24 0.62 2.13
N TYR A 50 -4.63 -0.12 1.09
CA TYR A 50 -4.28 -1.53 1.00
C TYR A 50 -3.94 -1.94 -0.43
N ILE A 51 -3.14 -3.01 -0.54
CA ILE A 51 -2.90 -3.74 -1.77
C ILE A 51 -3.07 -5.23 -1.51
N GLY A 52 -3.81 -5.93 -2.37
CA GLY A 52 -3.92 -7.38 -2.36
C GLY A 52 -2.91 -8.00 -3.34
N LEU A 53 -2.07 -8.90 -2.85
CA LEU A 53 -1.08 -9.60 -3.66
C LEU A 53 -1.21 -11.11 -3.47
N GLU A 54 -1.33 -11.85 -4.57
CA GLU A 54 -1.36 -13.30 -4.55
C GLU A 54 0.05 -13.88 -4.33
N PRO A 55 0.29 -14.67 -3.27
CA PRO A 55 1.53 -15.40 -3.10
C PRO A 55 1.67 -16.45 -4.20
N SER A 56 2.49 -16.16 -5.19
CA SER A 56 2.48 -16.88 -6.48
C SER A 56 3.85 -17.32 -6.97
N GLY A 57 4.93 -17.03 -6.21
CA GLY A 57 6.27 -17.45 -6.58
C GLY A 57 7.36 -16.48 -6.14
N LYS A 58 8.41 -16.42 -6.96
CA LYS A 58 9.60 -15.60 -6.73
C LYS A 58 9.29 -14.13 -6.97
N ALA A 59 9.94 -13.26 -6.19
CA ALA A 59 9.90 -11.83 -6.42
C ALA A 59 10.43 -11.49 -7.83
N HIS A 60 9.89 -10.42 -8.42
CA HIS A 60 10.31 -9.89 -9.72
C HIS A 60 10.37 -8.37 -9.67
N LEU A 61 10.96 -7.74 -10.70
CA LEU A 61 11.21 -6.29 -10.73
C LEU A 61 9.94 -5.44 -10.55
N GLY A 62 8.78 -5.95 -10.94
CA GLY A 62 7.49 -5.27 -10.75
C GLY A 62 7.16 -5.01 -9.28
N TRP A 63 7.64 -5.84 -8.36
CA TRP A 63 7.44 -5.61 -6.92
C TRP A 63 8.23 -4.41 -6.41
N MET A 64 9.34 -4.04 -7.07
CA MET A 64 10.07 -2.82 -6.72
C MET A 64 9.28 -1.56 -7.09
N LEU A 65 8.55 -1.58 -8.20
CA LEU A 65 7.66 -0.47 -8.59
C LEU A 65 6.51 -0.33 -7.58
N ILE A 66 5.92 -1.46 -7.17
CA ILE A 66 4.89 -1.49 -6.13
C ILE A 66 5.44 -0.96 -4.80
N ALA A 67 6.62 -1.43 -4.39
CA ALA A 67 7.26 -0.99 -3.15
C ALA A 67 7.58 0.51 -3.18
N ASP A 68 8.02 1.05 -4.31
CA ASP A 68 8.27 2.48 -4.45
C ASP A 68 6.99 3.32 -4.24
N CYS A 69 5.86 2.90 -4.83
CA CYS A 69 4.56 3.51 -4.58
C CYS A 69 4.13 3.42 -3.10
N ILE A 70 4.31 2.26 -2.47
CA ILE A 70 4.02 2.08 -1.04
C ILE A 70 4.92 2.99 -0.19
N GLY A 71 6.22 3.07 -0.51
CA GLY A 71 7.17 3.93 0.19
C GLY A 71 6.83 5.41 0.09
N ASN A 72 6.34 5.88 -1.07
CA ASN A 72 5.80 7.23 -1.23
C ASN A 72 4.64 7.48 -0.26
N MET A 73 3.69 6.54 -0.14
CA MET A 73 2.54 6.65 0.76
C MET A 73 2.95 6.63 2.24
N LEU A 74 3.83 5.71 2.63
CA LEU A 74 4.32 5.62 4.02
C LEU A 74 5.00 6.92 4.46
N ARG A 75 5.82 7.54 3.59
CA ARG A 75 6.49 8.82 3.87
C ARG A 75 5.53 9.99 4.06
N GLU A 76 4.35 9.93 3.45
CA GLU A 76 3.27 10.92 3.64
C GLU A 76 2.31 10.54 4.78
N GLY A 77 2.66 9.56 5.62
CA GLY A 77 1.90 9.20 6.82
C GLY A 77 0.71 8.28 6.57
N VAL A 78 0.57 7.71 5.37
CA VAL A 78 -0.47 6.70 5.10
C VAL A 78 -0.13 5.41 5.85
N ASN A 79 -1.13 4.79 6.49
CA ASN A 79 -1.01 3.41 6.98
C ASN A 79 -1.31 2.44 5.84
N VAL A 80 -0.35 1.58 5.47
CA VAL A 80 -0.49 0.68 4.31
C VAL A 80 -0.62 -0.76 4.76
N THR A 81 -1.63 -1.46 4.25
CA THR A 81 -1.81 -2.90 4.46
C THR A 81 -1.46 -3.68 3.19
N ILE A 82 -0.51 -4.60 3.28
CA ILE A 82 -0.30 -5.63 2.27
C ILE A 82 -1.12 -6.86 2.68
N LEU A 83 -2.19 -7.12 1.93
CA LEU A 83 -2.99 -8.32 2.06
C LEU A 83 -2.35 -9.45 1.24
N LEU A 84 -1.77 -10.42 1.92
CA LEU A 84 -1.24 -11.66 1.36
C LEU A 84 -2.42 -12.56 1.02
N ALA A 85 -2.89 -12.46 -0.22
CA ALA A 85 -4.17 -12.99 -0.65
C ALA A 85 -4.15 -14.51 -0.89
N ASP A 86 -3.93 -15.30 0.17
CA ASP A 86 -3.76 -16.75 0.12
C ASP A 86 -4.94 -17.46 -0.53
N TRP A 87 -6.15 -17.11 -0.11
CA TRP A 87 -7.37 -17.69 -0.67
C TRP A 87 -7.54 -17.36 -2.15
N HIS A 88 -7.13 -16.17 -2.59
CA HIS A 88 -7.16 -15.80 -4.00
C HIS A 88 -6.15 -16.62 -4.79
N ALA A 89 -4.92 -16.79 -4.26
CA ALA A 89 -3.92 -17.66 -4.85
C ALA A 89 -4.40 -19.13 -4.93
N TRP A 90 -5.09 -19.62 -3.89
CA TRP A 90 -5.65 -20.97 -3.87
C TRP A 90 -6.77 -21.14 -4.90
N VAL A 91 -7.69 -20.18 -4.99
CA VAL A 91 -8.77 -20.18 -6.01
C VAL A 91 -8.17 -20.15 -7.42
N ASN A 92 -7.08 -19.41 -7.62
CA ASN A 92 -6.37 -19.25 -8.90
C ASN A 92 -5.32 -20.35 -9.18
N ASP A 93 -5.47 -21.53 -8.57
CA ASP A 93 -4.64 -22.71 -8.82
C ASP A 93 -3.13 -22.53 -8.58
N LYS A 94 -2.72 -21.47 -7.86
CA LYS A 94 -1.29 -21.24 -7.57
C LYS A 94 -0.74 -22.40 -6.78
N PHE A 95 0.47 -22.83 -7.16
CA PHE A 95 1.12 -24.01 -6.58
C PHE A 95 0.27 -25.28 -6.57
N GLY A 96 -0.71 -25.39 -7.49
CA GLY A 96 -1.61 -26.54 -7.53
C GLY A 96 -2.58 -26.61 -6.35
N ARG A 97 -3.01 -25.46 -5.81
CA ARG A 97 -3.90 -25.34 -4.64
C ARG A 97 -3.30 -25.87 -3.34
N ASP A 98 -1.99 -25.96 -3.27
CA ASP A 98 -1.28 -26.36 -2.06
C ASP A 98 -1.14 -25.17 -1.12
N MET A 99 -1.97 -25.15 -0.06
CA MET A 99 -2.03 -24.03 0.88
C MET A 99 -0.72 -23.86 1.68
N GLU A 100 0.03 -24.94 1.94
CA GLU A 100 1.31 -24.84 2.63
C GLU A 100 2.35 -24.13 1.77
N LYS A 101 2.37 -24.41 0.46
CA LYS A 101 3.25 -23.72 -0.49
C LYS A 101 2.86 -22.26 -0.69
N ILE A 102 1.56 -21.98 -0.82
CA ILE A 102 1.04 -20.59 -0.86
C ILE A 102 1.47 -19.85 0.39
N SER A 103 1.35 -20.50 1.56
CA SER A 103 1.74 -19.89 2.81
C SER A 103 3.21 -19.58 2.92
N THR A 104 4.06 -20.51 2.48
CA THR A 104 5.50 -20.27 2.40
C THR A 104 5.83 -19.09 1.47
N ALA A 105 5.12 -18.98 0.34
CA ALA A 105 5.30 -17.86 -0.58
C ALA A 105 4.83 -16.52 0.02
N ALA A 106 3.80 -16.53 0.89
CA ALA A 106 3.28 -15.35 1.56
C ALA A 106 4.28 -14.80 2.60
N ASP A 107 4.88 -15.69 3.40
CA ASP A 107 5.91 -15.34 4.37
C ASP A 107 7.15 -14.77 3.65
N TYR A 108 7.58 -15.44 2.56
CA TYR A 108 8.64 -14.93 1.69
C TYR A 108 8.31 -13.55 1.09
N MET A 109 7.08 -13.35 0.59
CA MET A 109 6.65 -12.07 0.04
C MET A 109 6.72 -10.95 1.08
N SER A 110 6.30 -11.24 2.32
CA SER A 110 6.36 -10.28 3.42
C SER A 110 7.80 -9.83 3.70
N GLU A 111 8.73 -10.78 3.79
CA GLU A 111 10.15 -10.48 3.97
C GLU A 111 10.73 -9.65 2.82
N VAL A 112 10.34 -9.95 1.58
CA VAL A 112 10.78 -9.15 0.42
C VAL A 112 10.30 -7.71 0.53
N PHE A 113 9.01 -7.48 0.86
CA PHE A 113 8.50 -6.11 1.00
C PHE A 113 9.11 -5.39 2.20
N ARG A 114 9.38 -6.07 3.32
CA ARG A 114 10.14 -5.47 4.44
C ARG A 114 11.49 -4.94 3.97
N VAL A 115 12.24 -5.71 3.19
CA VAL A 115 13.55 -5.30 2.68
C VAL A 115 13.42 -4.19 1.63
N LEU A 116 12.51 -4.31 0.66
CA LEU A 116 12.32 -3.30 -0.38
C LEU A 116 11.88 -1.94 0.18
N LEU A 117 11.22 -1.94 1.34
CA LEU A 117 10.74 -0.75 2.03
C LEU A 117 11.68 -0.27 3.14
N ASP A 118 12.90 -0.79 3.20
CA ASP A 118 13.91 -0.43 4.21
C ASP A 118 13.45 -0.65 5.67
N GLN A 119 12.87 -1.81 5.93
CA GLN A 119 12.42 -2.26 7.27
C GLN A 119 11.49 -1.24 7.96
N PRO A 120 10.34 -0.92 7.35
CA PRO A 120 9.40 0.04 7.92
C PRO A 120 8.83 -0.45 9.25
N SER A 121 8.43 0.47 10.11
CA SER A 121 7.74 0.09 11.35
C SER A 121 6.37 -0.53 11.06
N GLU A 122 6.04 -1.61 11.76
CA GLU A 122 4.76 -2.31 11.60
C GLU A 122 3.73 -1.87 12.66
N GLY A 123 2.48 -1.66 12.23
CA GLY A 123 1.39 -1.28 13.13
C GLY A 123 0.26 -0.53 12.43
N GLU A 124 -0.62 0.09 13.21
CA GLU A 124 -1.84 0.76 12.72
C GLU A 124 -1.71 2.29 12.66
N LEU A 125 -0.56 2.84 13.04
CA LEU A 125 -0.34 4.29 13.08
C LEU A 125 0.06 4.84 11.70
N ALA A 126 0.06 6.17 11.58
CA ALA A 126 0.50 6.89 10.41
C ALA A 126 1.94 6.49 10.01
N GLY A 127 2.14 6.21 8.71
CA GLY A 127 3.44 5.81 8.15
C GLY A 127 3.90 4.41 8.52
N GLN A 128 3.04 3.60 9.15
CA GLN A 128 3.33 2.20 9.46
C GLN A 128 2.74 1.26 8.40
N ILE A 129 3.32 0.06 8.32
CA ILE A 129 2.85 -1.00 7.44
C ILE A 129 2.20 -2.15 8.22
N ARG A 130 1.33 -2.91 7.55
CA ARG A 130 0.76 -4.16 8.06
C ARG A 130 0.84 -5.25 7.00
N PHE A 131 1.04 -6.48 7.44
CA PHE A 131 0.86 -7.68 6.62
C PHE A 131 -0.34 -8.46 7.17
N LEU A 132 -1.36 -8.68 6.35
CA LEU A 132 -2.56 -9.45 6.71
C LEU A 132 -2.74 -10.64 5.78
N ARG A 133 -3.44 -11.67 6.24
CA ARG A 133 -3.75 -12.90 5.49
C ARG A 133 -5.26 -13.14 5.52
#